data_AF-A0A2N4YS42-F1
#
_entry.id   AF-A0A2N4YS42-F1
#
_cell.length_a   1.000
_cell.length_b   1.000
_cell.length_c   1.000
_cell.angle_alpha   90.00
_cell.angle_beta   90.00
_cell.angle_gamma   90.00
#
_symmetry.space_group_name_H-M   'P 1'
#
loop_
_entity.id
_entity.type
_entity.pdbx_description
1 polymer ?
#
loop_
_entity_poly.entity_id
_entity_poly.type
_entity_poly.pdbx_seq_one_letter_code
_entity_poly.pdbx_strand_id
1 'polypeptide(L)'
;MHNLARPTSRPLRLLSDMQAMMEETQAFENRVLERLNAGKTVRSFLIATVELLTEAVNILVLQVFRKDDYAVKYAVEPLLEGSGPLGDLSVRLKLIYGLGVISRAEYEDAELLMALREELN
;
A
#
# COMPACT_ATOMS: atom_id res chain seq x y z
N MET A 1 36.98 -44.14 3.97
CA MET A 1 36.05 -43.62 4.99
C MET A 1 35.20 -42.54 4.36
N HIS A 2 33.89 -42.59 4.65
CA HIS A 2 32.82 -41.76 4.08
C HIS A 2 33.07 -40.27 4.25
N ASN A 3 32.66 -39.46 3.27
CA ASN A 3 32.05 -38.18 3.59
C ASN A 3 30.86 -37.92 2.65
N LEU A 4 29.68 -37.87 3.27
CA LEU A 4 28.37 -37.69 2.63
C LEU A 4 28.16 -36.24 2.20
N ALA A 5 27.39 -36.09 1.11
CA ALA A 5 26.46 -35.02 0.74
C ALA A 5 26.69 -33.55 1.21
N ARG A 6 26.64 -32.64 0.21
CA ARG A 6 26.48 -31.16 0.26
C ARG A 6 25.31 -30.69 1.15
N PRO A 7 25.21 -29.37 1.38
CA PRO A 7 23.94 -28.69 1.19
C PRO A 7 24.03 -27.56 0.15
N THR A 8 23.53 -27.83 -1.06
CA THR A 8 23.07 -26.81 -1.99
C THR A 8 21.70 -26.29 -1.52
N SER A 9 21.66 -25.49 -0.45
CA SER A 9 20.40 -24.99 0.15
C SER A 9 20.00 -23.57 -0.27
N ARG A 10 20.89 -22.81 -0.91
CA ARG A 10 20.60 -21.43 -1.36
C ARG A 10 19.49 -21.33 -2.43
N PRO A 11 19.41 -22.20 -3.45
CA PRO A 11 18.35 -22.12 -4.46
C PRO A 11 16.95 -22.39 -3.89
N LEU A 12 16.85 -23.35 -2.96
CA LEU A 12 15.58 -23.73 -2.32
C LEU A 12 15.02 -22.61 -1.44
N ARG A 13 15.87 -21.84 -0.76
CA ARG A 13 15.45 -20.71 0.09
C ARG A 13 14.93 -19.52 -0.73
N LEU A 14 15.56 -19.21 -1.86
CA LEU A 14 15.06 -18.15 -2.76
C LEU A 14 13.69 -18.51 -3.35
N LEU A 15 13.49 -19.78 -3.71
CA LEU A 15 12.19 -20.26 -4.20
C LEU A 15 11.10 -20.16 -3.13
N SER A 16 11.41 -20.52 -1.87
CA SER A 16 10.44 -20.38 -0.77
C SER A 16 10.12 -18.92 -0.46
N ASP A 17 11.11 -18.02 -0.52
CA ASP A 17 10.91 -16.60 -0.28
C ASP A 17 10.07 -15.96 -1.40
N MET A 18 10.31 -16.34 -2.67
CA MET A 18 9.49 -15.92 -3.81
C MET A 18 8.05 -16.43 -3.69
N GLN A 19 7.86 -17.68 -3.28
CA GLN A 19 6.52 -18.25 -3.05
C GLN A 19 5.76 -17.49 -1.96
N ALA A 20 6.42 -17.19 -0.83
CA ALA A 20 5.81 -16.42 0.25
C ALA A 20 5.39 -15.00 -0.19
N MET A 21 6.24 -14.30 -0.95
CA MET A 21 5.90 -12.99 -1.50
C MET A 21 4.70 -13.03 -2.46
N MET A 22 4.63 -14.06 -3.32
CA MET A 22 3.51 -14.25 -4.23
C MET A 22 2.20 -14.53 -3.48
N GLU A 23 2.26 -15.36 -2.44
CA GLU A 23 1.10 -15.65 -1.58
C GLU A 23 0.59 -14.39 -0.87
N GLU A 24 1.49 -13.57 -0.31
CA GLU A 24 1.12 -12.31 0.34
C GLU A 24 0.47 -11.32 -0.63
N THR A 25 1.04 -11.19 -1.84
CA THR A 25 0.50 -10.31 -2.89
C THR A 25 -0.90 -10.77 -3.31
N GLN A 26 -1.07 -12.07 -3.54
CA GLN A 26 -2.37 -12.62 -3.93
C GLN A 26 -3.42 -12.47 -2.82
N ALA A 27 -3.03 -12.66 -1.56
CA ALA A 27 -3.92 -12.47 -0.42
C ALA A 27 -4.40 -11.02 -0.31
N PHE A 28 -3.52 -10.05 -0.59
CA PHE A 28 -3.89 -8.64 -0.64
C PHE A 28 -4.91 -8.35 -1.75
N GLU A 29 -4.67 -8.83 -2.97
CA GLU A 29 -5.59 -8.67 -4.10
C GLU A 29 -6.97 -9.30 -3.83
N ASN A 30 -7.00 -10.50 -3.25
CA ASN A 30 -8.25 -11.17 -2.89
C ASN A 30 -9.04 -10.34 -1.86
N ARG A 31 -8.36 -9.80 -0.85
CA ARG A 31 -8.98 -8.92 0.16
C ARG A 31 -9.56 -7.65 -0.48
N VAL A 32 -8.86 -7.06 -1.46
CA VAL A 32 -9.37 -5.91 -2.23
C VAL A 32 -10.67 -6.29 -2.94
N LEU A 33 -10.68 -7.40 -3.66
CA LEU A 33 -11.86 -7.88 -4.39
C LEU A 33 -13.04 -8.16 -3.46
N GLU A 34 -12.80 -8.85 -2.35
CA GLU A 34 -13.83 -9.17 -1.35
C GLU A 34 -14.46 -7.90 -0.76
N ARG A 35 -13.63 -6.91 -0.40
CA ARG A 35 -14.12 -5.66 0.21
C ARG A 35 -14.90 -4.79 -0.78
N LEU A 36 -14.47 -4.74 -2.04
CA LEU A 36 -15.22 -4.04 -3.10
C LEU A 36 -16.55 -4.75 -3.41
N ASN A 37 -16.56 -6.08 -3.44
CA ASN A 37 -17.75 -6.88 -3.74
C ASN A 37 -18.78 -6.89 -2.59
N ALA A 38 -18.41 -6.52 -1.37
CA ALA A 38 -19.33 -6.37 -0.25
C ALA A 38 -20.28 -5.16 -0.40
N GLY A 39 -19.92 -4.17 -1.21
CA GLY A 39 -20.73 -2.99 -1.48
C GLY A 39 -21.99 -3.33 -2.29
N LYS A 40 -23.16 -2.87 -1.82
CA LYS A 40 -24.47 -3.13 -2.47
C LYS A 40 -24.98 -1.95 -3.29
N THR A 41 -24.29 -0.82 -3.22
CA THR A 41 -24.66 0.45 -3.87
C THR A 41 -23.40 1.16 -4.36
N VAL A 42 -23.55 2.04 -5.34
CA VAL A 42 -22.45 2.88 -5.86
C VAL A 42 -21.77 3.66 -4.73
N ARG A 43 -22.55 4.23 -3.79
CA ARG A 43 -22.01 4.93 -2.62
C ARG A 43 -21.14 4.04 -1.75
N SER A 44 -21.63 2.84 -1.38
CA SER A 44 -20.86 1.90 -0.54
C SER A 44 -19.62 1.37 -1.26
N PHE A 45 -19.67 1.18 -2.58
CA PHE A 45 -18.53 0.82 -3.40
C PHE A 45 -17.45 1.92 -3.38
N LEU A 46 -17.83 3.19 -3.57
CA LEU A 46 -16.88 4.30 -3.57
C LEU A 46 -16.28 4.58 -2.19
N ILE A 47 -17.04 4.37 -1.10
CA ILE A 47 -16.48 4.40 0.26
C ILE A 47 -15.40 3.33 0.41
N ALA A 48 -15.69 2.08 0.06
CA ALA A 48 -14.72 0.99 0.16
C ALA A 48 -13.49 1.22 -0.73
N THR A 49 -13.68 1.78 -1.92
CA THR A 49 -12.61 2.12 -2.86
C THR A 49 -11.65 3.15 -2.25
N VAL A 50 -12.17 4.24 -1.69
CA VAL A 50 -11.34 5.29 -1.08
C VAL A 50 -10.66 4.80 0.20
N GLU A 51 -11.29 3.92 0.98
CA GLU A 51 -10.63 3.27 2.13
C GLU A 51 -9.44 2.40 1.70
N LEU A 52 -9.59 1.60 0.64
CA LEU A 52 -8.52 0.78 0.09
C LEU A 52 -7.40 1.62 -0.52
N LEU A 53 -7.74 2.71 -1.22
CA LEU A 53 -6.74 3.69 -1.70
C LEU A 53 -5.99 4.33 -0.54
N THR A 54 -6.68 4.65 0.56
CA THR A 54 -6.04 5.20 1.78
C THR A 54 -4.98 4.25 2.33
N GLU A 55 -5.30 2.97 2.41
CA GLU A 55 -4.37 1.93 2.88
C GLU A 55 -3.17 1.77 1.94
N ALA A 56 -3.42 1.69 0.63
CA ALA A 56 -2.37 1.54 -0.37
C ALA A 56 -1.41 2.75 -0.38
N VAL A 57 -1.95 3.97 -0.36
CA VAL A 57 -1.15 5.21 -0.28
C VAL A 57 -0.35 5.25 1.02
N ASN A 58 -0.93 4.81 2.14
CA ASN A 58 -0.20 4.75 3.41
C ASN A 58 1.02 3.81 3.33
N ILE A 59 0.87 2.65 2.70
CA ILE A 59 1.98 1.71 2.46
C ILE A 59 3.08 2.38 1.63
N LEU A 60 2.72 3.04 0.53
CA LEU A 60 3.69 3.74 -0.33
C LEU A 60 4.41 4.88 0.40
N VAL A 61 3.68 5.68 1.17
CA VAL A 61 4.25 6.76 1.96
C VAL A 61 5.25 6.22 2.99
N LEU A 62 4.91 5.14 3.69
CA LEU A 62 5.85 4.51 4.62
C LEU A 62 7.10 3.98 3.90
N GLN A 63 6.96 3.40 2.71
CA GLN A 63 8.10 2.94 1.90
C GLN A 63 9.03 4.11 1.49
N VAL A 64 8.50 5.29 1.20
CA VAL A 64 9.30 6.49 0.89
C VAL A 64 10.16 6.91 2.07
N PHE A 65 9.62 6.83 3.30
CA PHE A 65 10.28 7.35 4.51
C PHE A 65 11.10 6.31 5.30
N ARG A 66 11.02 5.02 4.96
CA ARG A 66 11.65 3.87 5.66
C ARG A 66 13.18 3.74 5.50
N LYS A 67 13.93 4.83 5.64
CA LYS A 67 15.42 4.75 5.63
C LYS A 67 16.04 4.58 7.02
N ASP A 68 15.32 4.86 8.10
CA ASP A 68 15.79 4.68 9.49
C ASP A 68 14.60 4.60 10.47
N ASP A 69 14.49 3.51 11.24
CA ASP A 69 13.40 3.28 12.20
C ASP A 69 13.31 4.37 13.28
N TYR A 70 14.42 5.00 13.66
CA TYR A 70 14.42 6.11 14.60
C TYR A 70 13.87 7.39 13.97
N ALA A 71 14.23 7.68 12.72
CA ALA A 71 13.68 8.81 11.99
C ALA A 71 12.17 8.65 11.73
N VAL A 72 11.72 7.42 11.47
CA VAL A 72 10.29 7.12 11.27
C VAL A 72 9.48 7.49 12.51
N LYS A 73 9.89 7.01 13.69
CA LYS A 73 9.16 7.25 14.94
C LYS A 73 9.08 8.72 15.33
N TYR A 74 10.16 9.47 15.16
CA TYR A 74 10.24 10.84 15.72
C TYR A 74 10.01 11.95 14.70
N ALA A 75 10.18 11.69 13.40
CA ALA A 75 10.00 12.70 12.35
C ALA A 75 8.87 12.36 11.36
N VAL A 76 8.51 11.08 11.17
CA VAL A 76 7.55 10.67 10.13
C VAL A 76 6.17 10.40 10.70
N GLU A 77 6.06 9.61 11.77
CA GLU A 77 4.77 9.32 12.45
C GLU A 77 4.00 10.61 12.80
N PRO A 78 4.63 11.67 13.39
CA PRO A 78 3.91 12.92 13.69
C PRO A 78 3.41 13.66 12.44
N LEU A 79 3.99 13.42 11.26
CA LEU A 79 3.51 14.01 10.02
C LEU A 79 2.25 13.31 9.50
N LEU A 80 2.15 11.99 9.73
CA LEU A 80 1.11 11.12 9.18
C LEU A 80 -0.12 10.98 10.08
N GLU A 81 0.02 11.20 11.38
CA GLU A 81 -1.06 10.99 12.36
C GLU A 81 -1.85 12.26 12.69
N GLY A 82 -3.15 12.09 12.97
CA GLY A 82 -4.02 13.13 13.52
C GLY A 82 -4.09 14.40 12.66
N SER A 83 -3.68 15.54 13.22
CA SER A 83 -3.61 16.84 12.54
C SER A 83 -2.23 17.13 11.93
N GLY A 84 -1.40 16.10 11.75
CA GLY A 84 -0.13 16.20 11.05
C GLY A 84 -0.32 16.65 9.58
N PRO A 85 0.67 17.35 8.99
CA PRO A 85 0.56 17.90 7.64
C PRO A 85 0.33 16.87 6.53
N LEU A 86 0.58 15.58 6.78
CA LEU A 86 0.36 14.47 5.86
C LEU A 86 -0.78 13.53 6.31
N GLY A 87 -1.65 13.96 7.24
CA GLY A 87 -2.78 13.15 7.69
C GLY A 87 -3.85 12.95 6.60
N ASP A 88 -4.06 13.97 5.76
CA ASP A 88 -5.05 13.95 4.70
C ASP A 88 -4.62 13.07 3.50
N LEU A 89 -5.58 12.36 2.90
CA LEU A 89 -5.31 11.47 1.76
C LEU A 89 -4.90 12.25 0.50
N SER A 90 -5.56 13.37 0.19
CA SER A 90 -5.22 14.16 -1.00
C SER A 90 -3.82 14.74 -0.88
N VAL A 91 -3.43 15.18 0.33
CA VAL A 91 -2.06 15.63 0.59
C VAL A 91 -1.05 14.49 0.38
N ARG A 92 -1.33 13.28 0.87
CA ARG A 92 -0.45 12.12 0.66
C ARG A 92 -0.36 11.71 -0.82
N LEU A 93 -1.45 11.76 -1.57
CA LEU A 93 -1.45 11.52 -3.02
C LEU A 93 -0.55 12.52 -3.76
N LYS A 94 -0.69 13.82 -3.45
CA LYS A 94 0.17 14.87 -4.02
C LYS A 94 1.65 14.64 -3.69
N LEU A 95 1.95 14.20 -2.47
CA LEU A 95 3.31 13.89 -2.05
C LEU A 95 3.91 12.75 -2.88
N ILE A 96 3.24 11.59 -2.95
CA ILE A 96 3.80 10.43 -3.67
C ILE A 96 3.86 10.67 -5.19
N TYR A 97 2.94 11.46 -5.74
CA TYR A 97 3.02 11.94 -7.12
C TYR A 97 4.23 12.88 -7.33
N GLY A 98 4.40 13.88 -6.46
CA GLY A 98 5.51 14.85 -6.54
C GLY A 98 6.89 14.21 -6.38
N LEU A 99 6.96 13.06 -5.68
CA LEU A 99 8.17 12.25 -5.55
C LEU A 99 8.39 11.25 -6.69
N GLY A 100 7.46 11.16 -7.64
CA GLY A 100 7.55 10.26 -8.79
C GLY A 100 7.30 8.79 -8.48
N VAL A 101 6.64 8.48 -7.35
CA VAL A 101 6.29 7.09 -6.96
C VAL A 101 5.14 6.55 -7.80
N ILE A 102 4.19 7.41 -8.15
CA ILE A 102 3.05 7.09 -9.03
C ILE A 102 3.05 7.99 -10.26
N SER A 103 2.49 7.49 -11.34
CA SER A 103 2.28 8.21 -12.58
C SER A 103 1.19 9.28 -12.46
N ARG A 104 1.14 10.17 -13.45
CA ARG A 104 0.08 11.18 -13.55
C ARG A 104 -1.31 10.55 -13.66
N ALA A 105 -1.45 9.47 -14.43
CA ALA A 105 -2.74 8.81 -14.64
C ALA A 105 -3.26 8.21 -13.32
N GLU A 106 -2.41 7.49 -12.58
CA GLU A 106 -2.79 6.93 -11.28
C GLU A 106 -3.17 8.03 -10.27
N TYR A 107 -2.47 9.16 -10.28
CA TYR A 107 -2.82 10.31 -9.45
C TYR A 107 -4.18 10.92 -9.82
N GLU A 108 -4.41 11.18 -11.11
CA GLU A 108 -5.66 11.77 -11.59
C GLU A 108 -6.87 10.85 -11.34
N ASP A 109 -6.72 9.54 -11.57
CA ASP A 109 -7.78 8.56 -11.30
C ASP A 109 -8.13 8.48 -9.80
N ALA A 110 -7.12 8.52 -8.92
CA ALA A 110 -7.35 8.53 -7.47
C ALA A 110 -8.09 9.79 -7.00
N GLU A 111 -7.72 10.97 -7.51
CA GLU A 111 -8.42 12.23 -7.21
C GLU A 111 -9.87 12.21 -7.72
N LEU A 112 -10.13 11.64 -8.90
CA LEU A 112 -11.50 11.49 -9.42
C LEU A 112 -12.36 10.57 -8.53
N LEU A 113 -11.81 9.44 -8.07
CA LEU A 113 -12.51 8.54 -7.15
C LEU A 113 -12.83 9.21 -5.81
N MET A 114 -11.91 10.02 -5.29
CA MET A 114 -12.12 10.81 -4.08
C MET A 114 -13.21 11.87 -4.27
N ALA A 115 -13.18 12.61 -5.37
CA ALA A 115 -14.19 13.61 -5.71
C ALA A 115 -15.58 12.96 -5.84
N LEU A 116 -15.69 11.84 -6.56
CA LEU A 116 -16.96 11.11 -6.70
C LEU A 116 -17.52 10.61 -5.37
N ARG A 117 -16.66 10.14 -4.45
CA ARG A 117 -17.11 9.74 -3.11
C ARG A 117 -17.66 10.94 -2.33
N GLU A 118 -16.99 12.08 -2.39
CA GLU A 118 -17.39 13.28 -1.64
C GLU A 118 -18.73 13.84 -2.14
N GLU A 119 -18.95 13.88 -3.45
CA GLU A 119 -20.23 14.32 -4.05
C GLU A 119 -21.42 13.39 -3.72
N LEU A 120 -21.16 12.15 -3.31
CA LEU A 120 -22.18 11.16 -2.93
C LEU A 120 -22.35 11.02 -1.41
N ASN A 121 -21.57 11.75 -0.61
CA ASN A 121 -21.63 11.67 0.85
C ASN A 121 -22.81 12.45 1.42
#